data_AF-A0A7D6VFX5-F1
#
_entry.id   AF-A0A7D6VFX5-F1
#
_cell.length_a   1.000
_cell.length_b   1.000
_cell.length_c   1.000
_cell.angle_alpha   90.00
_cell.angle_beta   90.00
_cell.angle_gamma   90.00
#
_symmetry.space_group_name_H-M   'P 1'
#
loop_
_entity.id
_entity.type
_entity.pdbx_description
1 polymer ?
#
loop_
_entity_poly.entity_id
_entity_poly.type
_entity_poly.pdbx_seq_one_letter_code
_entity_poly.pdbx_strand_id
1 'polypeptide(L)'
;MGFLGGVFGSERKQFGRKVLQHVRGHASVWAADYDPADDTVFFELRGGGTGWISVSLLYQRCGGRTGTELCDAVHETIMRAGPALTTTQDGQNWARIAPRLRPMLREVEQSHTPGQDHSPSLHADGPLPGVHKLARPVLPYLVEMVVIDRLATLEFVTTRHLENWGVDEDTAYAIAHDNMAVLAMNTLAAFEPGDGMRILEFDDDKGETYVGSLPLVPGWLAGVVARTGTRPILFFPQHVGMYLVLGATDDGLRVLMAKIEEHYRAAARPVSPVPYTVDDDGELVPLWLPDTDPAWKPLRHAESVLEARAYTLQARILEDDEELASRAILSAIKHVRRADGTEFTFTTWVDGGVTHLLPRAHVIVLVDTAGTRFGVTWDDVAAFVEFPAVPGFSPPRYRAEGHPPADIMARLRALAVPF
;
A
#
# COMPACT_ATOMS: atom_id res chain seq x y z
N MET A 1 18.27 19.51 13.23
CA MET A 1 18.98 18.44 13.96
C MET A 1 18.40 18.43 15.37
N GLY A 2 17.54 17.50 15.78
CA GLY A 2 17.74 16.06 15.83
C GLY A 2 17.70 15.66 17.31
N PHE A 3 16.54 15.80 17.97
CA PHE A 3 16.42 15.52 19.42
C PHE A 3 15.11 14.84 19.86
N LEU A 4 14.13 14.62 18.97
CA LEU A 4 12.89 13.90 19.31
C LEU A 4 12.82 12.49 18.73
N GLY A 5 13.53 12.18 17.64
CA GLY A 5 13.53 10.83 17.04
C GLY A 5 14.23 9.75 17.87
N GLY A 6 15.14 10.13 18.78
CA GLY A 6 15.87 9.17 19.62
C GLY A 6 15.07 8.65 20.82
N VAL A 7 14.16 9.46 21.37
CA VAL A 7 13.44 9.13 22.61
C VAL A 7 12.27 8.18 22.32
N PHE A 8 11.43 8.49 21.31
CA PHE A 8 10.29 7.65 20.92
C PHE A 8 10.70 6.27 20.37
N GLY A 9 11.78 6.22 19.59
CA GLY A 9 12.34 4.94 19.11
C GLY A 9 12.91 4.07 20.25
N SER A 10 13.39 4.70 21.33
CA SER A 10 13.91 3.98 22.49
C SER A 10 12.81 3.40 23.38
N GLU A 11 11.72 4.13 23.60
CA GLU A 11 10.58 3.68 24.41
C GLU A 11 9.86 2.51 23.73
N ARG A 12 9.65 2.58 22.42
CA ARG A 12 9.03 1.49 21.65
C ARG A 12 9.90 0.24 21.60
N LYS A 13 11.22 0.38 21.44
CA LYS A 13 12.16 -0.75 21.56
C LYS A 13 12.18 -1.34 22.96
N GLN A 14 12.07 -0.52 24.00
CA GLN A 14 11.94 -0.99 25.38
C GLN A 14 10.62 -1.73 25.60
N PHE A 15 9.53 -1.22 25.06
CA PHE A 15 8.23 -1.88 25.10
C PHE A 15 8.26 -3.22 24.34
N GLY A 16 8.79 -3.28 23.12
CA GLY A 16 8.96 -4.53 22.37
C GLY A 16 9.79 -5.57 23.12
N ARG A 17 10.85 -5.15 23.82
CA ARG A 17 11.60 -6.05 24.74
C ARG A 17 10.76 -6.54 25.91
N LYS A 18 9.83 -5.73 26.43
CA LYS A 18 8.89 -6.14 27.48
C LYS A 18 7.84 -7.11 26.95
N VAL A 19 7.30 -6.88 25.76
CA VAL A 19 6.44 -7.84 25.06
C VAL A 19 7.17 -9.18 24.92
N LEU A 20 8.39 -9.17 24.38
CA LEU A 20 9.22 -10.37 24.25
C LEU A 20 9.46 -11.08 25.59
N GLN A 21 9.70 -10.33 26.67
CA GLN A 21 9.86 -10.87 28.01
C GLN A 21 8.60 -11.61 28.47
N HIS A 22 7.42 -11.03 28.29
CA HIS A 22 6.15 -11.68 28.63
C HIS A 22 5.87 -12.91 27.76
N VAL A 23 6.17 -12.84 26.46
CA VAL A 23 6.02 -13.97 25.53
C VAL A 23 6.93 -15.13 25.91
N ARG A 24 8.22 -14.88 26.16
CA ARG A 24 9.18 -15.92 26.61
C ARG A 24 8.84 -16.49 27.98
N GLY A 25 8.21 -15.69 28.85
CA GLY A 25 7.76 -16.13 30.17
C GLY A 25 6.48 -16.98 30.16
N HIS A 26 5.80 -17.07 29.02
CA HIS A 26 4.55 -17.79 28.90
C HIS A 26 4.76 -19.31 28.76
N ALA A 27 4.05 -20.11 29.57
CA ALA A 27 4.28 -21.56 29.68
C ALA A 27 4.13 -22.33 28.35
N SER A 28 3.25 -21.86 27.47
CA SER A 28 2.99 -22.48 26.15
C SER A 28 4.05 -22.17 25.09
N VAL A 29 4.97 -21.22 25.32
CA VAL A 29 5.98 -20.78 24.33
C VAL A 29 7.26 -21.61 24.46
N TRP A 30 7.77 -22.05 23.30
CA TRP A 30 9.04 -22.75 23.15
C TRP A 30 10.18 -21.78 22.87
N ALA A 31 10.02 -20.96 21.82
CA ALA A 31 10.99 -19.96 21.40
C ALA A 31 10.28 -18.66 21.04
N ALA A 32 10.95 -17.53 21.16
CA ALA A 32 10.45 -16.25 20.68
C ALA A 32 11.58 -15.29 20.39
N ASP A 33 11.42 -14.46 19.36
CA ASP A 33 12.36 -13.41 18.99
C ASP A 33 11.64 -12.11 18.62
N TYR A 34 12.33 -10.99 18.77
CA TYR A 34 11.80 -9.66 18.47
C TYR A 34 12.55 -9.07 17.28
N ASP A 35 11.82 -8.84 16.19
CA ASP A 35 12.32 -8.08 15.04
C ASP A 35 11.98 -6.59 15.22
N PRO A 36 12.98 -5.73 15.47
CA PRO A 36 12.77 -4.29 15.61
C PRO A 36 12.58 -3.55 14.28
N ALA A 37 12.87 -4.17 13.13
CA ALA A 37 12.61 -3.60 11.81
C ALA A 37 11.12 -3.76 11.45
N ASP A 38 10.57 -4.96 11.69
CA ASP A 38 9.15 -5.28 11.46
C ASP A 38 8.24 -4.95 12.65
N ASP A 39 8.83 -4.46 13.76
CA ASP A 39 8.17 -4.13 15.02
C ASP A 39 7.24 -5.27 15.52
N THR A 40 7.77 -6.50 15.45
CA THR A 40 7.01 -7.74 15.63
C THR A 40 7.75 -8.75 16.50
N VAL A 41 7.05 -9.38 17.45
CA VAL A 41 7.57 -10.51 18.23
C VAL A 41 7.05 -11.80 17.63
N PHE A 42 7.94 -12.63 17.08
CA PHE A 42 7.64 -13.97 16.61
C PHE A 42 7.79 -14.97 17.75
N PHE A 43 6.95 -16.00 17.80
CA PHE A 43 7.04 -17.04 18.82
C PHE A 43 6.57 -18.41 18.31
N GLU A 44 7.17 -19.46 18.85
CA GLU A 44 6.84 -20.86 18.60
C GLU A 44 6.21 -21.45 19.85
N LEU A 45 5.21 -22.32 19.68
CA LEU A 45 4.52 -22.96 20.79
C LEU A 45 5.04 -24.37 21.04
N ARG A 46 5.09 -24.77 22.31
CA ARG A 46 5.55 -26.11 22.73
C ARG A 46 4.68 -27.24 22.18
N GLY A 47 3.43 -26.96 21.82
CA GLY A 47 2.49 -27.89 21.19
C GLY A 47 2.55 -27.93 19.66
N GLY A 48 3.51 -27.23 19.04
CA GLY A 48 3.52 -26.94 17.61
C GLY A 48 2.73 -25.68 17.26
N GLY A 49 3.11 -25.00 16.17
CA GLY A 49 2.53 -23.74 15.72
C GLY A 49 3.42 -22.52 16.01
N THR A 50 3.33 -21.52 15.13
CA THR A 50 4.12 -20.28 15.18
C THR A 50 3.21 -19.05 15.10
N GLY A 51 3.29 -18.15 16.06
CA GLY A 51 2.53 -16.91 16.08
C GLY A 51 3.41 -15.68 16.03
N TRP A 52 2.79 -14.52 15.90
CA TRP A 52 3.47 -13.24 15.98
C TRP A 52 2.60 -12.20 16.68
N ILE A 53 3.23 -11.18 17.26
CA ILE A 53 2.58 -10.06 17.93
C ILE A 53 3.14 -8.76 17.37
N SER A 54 2.29 -7.90 16.81
CA SER A 54 2.71 -6.52 16.49
C SER A 54 2.92 -5.73 17.77
N VAL A 55 4.14 -5.25 17.96
CA VAL A 55 4.51 -4.41 19.11
C VAL A 55 3.83 -3.04 19.00
N SER A 56 3.65 -2.51 17.79
CA SER A 56 2.99 -1.22 17.54
C SER A 56 1.56 -1.22 18.05
N LEU A 57 0.80 -2.23 17.62
CA LEU A 57 -0.62 -2.35 17.92
C LEU A 57 -0.81 -2.53 19.43
N LEU A 58 0.05 -3.34 20.04
CA LEU A 58 0.01 -3.59 21.48
C LEU A 58 0.44 -2.37 22.29
N TYR A 59 1.43 -1.60 21.81
CA TYR A 59 1.84 -0.34 22.43
C TYR A 59 0.70 0.69 22.43
N GLN A 60 0.03 0.86 21.28
CA GLN A 60 -1.12 1.76 21.16
C GLN A 60 -2.26 1.33 22.09
N ARG A 61 -2.60 0.04 22.10
CA ARG A 61 -3.67 -0.51 22.94
C ARG A 61 -3.41 -0.34 24.44
N CYS A 62 -2.18 -0.58 24.89
CA CYS A 62 -1.81 -0.43 26.29
C CYS A 62 -1.48 1.02 26.68
N GLY A 63 -1.50 1.96 25.72
CA GLY A 63 -1.05 3.34 25.91
C GLY A 63 0.41 3.41 26.37
N GLY A 64 1.26 2.51 25.86
CA GLY A 64 2.66 2.36 26.25
C GLY A 64 2.90 1.77 27.65
N ARG A 65 1.85 1.39 28.39
CA ARG A 65 1.95 0.86 29.75
C ARG A 65 2.34 -0.62 29.75
N THR A 66 3.27 -1.02 30.62
CA THR A 66 3.83 -2.39 30.69
C THR A 66 3.32 -3.18 31.91
N GLY A 67 2.10 -2.88 32.36
CA GLY A 67 1.50 -3.48 33.57
C GLY A 67 0.71 -4.77 33.30
N THR A 68 -0.27 -5.07 34.16
CA THR A 68 -1.16 -6.23 34.02
C THR A 68 -1.90 -6.25 32.68
N GLU A 69 -2.32 -5.09 32.16
CA GLU A 69 -2.97 -4.97 30.85
C GLU A 69 -2.11 -5.53 29.70
N LEU A 70 -0.78 -5.29 29.73
CA LEU A 70 0.14 -5.85 28.74
C LEU A 70 0.25 -7.37 28.92
N CYS A 71 0.36 -7.84 30.17
CA CYS A 71 0.45 -9.26 30.47
C CYS A 71 -0.79 -10.02 30.00
N ASP A 72 -1.98 -9.48 30.25
CA ASP A 72 -3.25 -10.06 29.85
C ASP A 72 -3.39 -10.08 28.32
N ALA A 73 -3.02 -8.99 27.64
CA ALA A 73 -3.06 -8.91 26.19
C ALA A 73 -2.06 -9.88 25.51
N VAL A 74 -0.86 -10.05 26.07
CA VAL A 74 0.11 -11.05 25.61
C VAL A 74 -0.40 -12.47 25.87
N HIS A 75 -0.92 -12.73 27.07
CA HIS A 75 -1.48 -14.03 27.45
C HIS A 75 -2.63 -14.45 26.52
N GLU A 76 -3.60 -13.56 26.29
CA GLU A 76 -4.70 -13.79 25.37
C GLU A 76 -4.21 -14.08 23.94
N THR A 77 -3.21 -13.35 23.46
CA THR A 77 -2.66 -13.55 22.12
C THR A 77 -1.98 -14.92 21.98
N ILE A 78 -1.23 -15.35 22.99
CA ILE A 78 -0.52 -16.65 22.98
C ILE A 78 -1.50 -17.82 23.16
N MET A 79 -2.45 -17.70 24.08
CA MET A 79 -3.47 -18.73 24.31
C MET A 79 -4.37 -18.92 23.09
N ARG A 80 -4.52 -17.90 22.24
CA ARG A 80 -5.26 -17.99 20.97
C ARG A 80 -4.40 -18.53 19.82
N ALA A 81 -3.09 -18.35 19.85
CA ALA A 81 -2.17 -18.97 18.89
C ALA A 81 -2.04 -20.50 19.12
N GLY A 82 -2.23 -20.98 20.35
CA GLY A 82 -2.12 -22.41 20.73
C GLY A 82 -3.06 -23.40 20.04
N PRO A 83 -4.35 -23.05 19.81
CA PRO A 83 -5.27 -23.89 19.04
C PRO A 83 -5.45 -23.43 17.58
N ALA A 84 -4.99 -22.23 17.20
CA ALA A 84 -5.27 -21.64 15.89
C ALA A 84 -4.25 -22.01 14.79
N LEU A 85 -3.08 -22.56 15.15
CA LEU A 85 -2.02 -22.91 14.20
C LEU A 85 -1.83 -24.41 14.02
N THR A 86 -2.49 -25.22 14.84
CA THR A 86 -2.85 -26.59 14.47
C THR A 86 -4.19 -26.53 13.74
N THR A 87 -4.19 -26.97 12.49
CA THR A 87 -5.37 -27.18 11.66
C THR A 87 -6.40 -28.04 12.40
N THR A 88 -7.27 -27.46 13.23
CA THR A 88 -8.30 -28.21 13.94
C THR A 88 -9.60 -27.39 14.07
N GLN A 89 -10.57 -27.77 13.25
CA GLN A 89 -12.02 -27.49 13.26
C GLN A 89 -12.56 -26.08 12.97
N ASP A 90 -11.93 -24.98 13.38
CA ASP A 90 -12.49 -23.63 13.06
C ASP A 90 -12.10 -23.13 11.65
N GLY A 91 -10.95 -23.57 11.12
CA GLY A 91 -10.48 -23.23 9.77
C GLY A 91 -11.30 -23.83 8.61
N GLN A 92 -12.29 -24.67 8.90
CA GLN A 92 -13.15 -25.32 7.91
C GLN A 92 -14.58 -24.76 7.86
N ASN A 93 -14.98 -23.90 8.81
CA ASN A 93 -16.36 -23.41 8.83
C ASN A 93 -16.45 -22.00 8.24
N TRP A 94 -16.53 -21.94 6.91
CA TRP A 94 -16.78 -20.72 6.15
C TRP A 94 -17.88 -19.85 6.76
N ALA A 95 -18.99 -20.43 7.24
CA ALA A 95 -20.09 -19.69 7.84
C ALA A 95 -19.70 -18.91 9.11
N ARG A 96 -18.65 -19.31 9.82
CA ARG A 96 -18.09 -18.56 10.97
C ARG A 96 -17.11 -17.47 10.57
N ILE A 97 -16.36 -17.67 9.49
CA ILE A 97 -15.32 -16.75 9.04
C ILE A 97 -15.88 -15.65 8.13
N ALA A 98 -16.81 -16.00 7.24
CA ALA A 98 -17.40 -15.09 6.26
C ALA A 98 -17.88 -13.76 6.91
N PRO A 99 -18.63 -13.73 8.03
CA PRO A 99 -19.08 -12.47 8.65
C PRO A 99 -17.96 -11.58 9.23
N ARG A 100 -16.73 -12.11 9.32
CA ARG A 100 -15.55 -11.45 9.89
C ARG A 100 -14.60 -10.93 8.81
N LEU A 101 -14.87 -11.23 7.54
CA LEU A 101 -14.04 -10.71 6.47
C LEU A 101 -14.20 -9.20 6.37
N ARG A 102 -13.08 -8.48 6.22
CA ARG A 102 -13.05 -7.02 6.04
C ARG A 102 -12.12 -6.67 4.88
N PRO A 103 -12.51 -5.71 4.03
CA PRO A 103 -11.63 -5.18 3.00
C PRO A 103 -10.62 -4.24 3.66
N MET A 104 -9.44 -4.15 3.06
CA MET A 104 -8.33 -3.40 3.61
C MET A 104 -7.51 -2.77 2.50
N LEU A 105 -7.53 -1.44 2.42
CA LEU A 105 -6.66 -0.71 1.52
C LEU A 105 -5.24 -0.68 2.08
N ARG A 106 -4.27 -1.08 1.26
CA ARG A 106 -2.84 -1.08 1.57
C ARG A 106 -2.02 -0.59 0.40
N GLU A 107 -0.80 -0.17 0.69
CA GLU A 107 0.22 -0.03 -0.34
C GLU A 107 0.61 -1.42 -0.87
N VAL A 108 0.89 -1.48 -2.17
CA VAL A 108 1.23 -2.70 -2.93
C VAL A 108 2.36 -3.54 -2.34
N GLU A 109 3.31 -2.95 -1.61
CA GLU A 109 4.39 -3.72 -1.01
C GLU A 109 3.88 -4.68 0.08
N GLN A 110 2.85 -4.30 0.83
CA GLN A 110 2.35 -5.10 1.94
C GLN A 110 1.58 -6.36 1.51
N SER A 111 1.24 -6.49 0.22
CA SER A 111 0.71 -7.74 -0.32
C SER A 111 1.78 -8.83 -0.49
N HIS A 112 3.05 -8.47 -0.56
CA HIS A 112 4.13 -9.43 -0.69
C HIS A 112 4.42 -10.10 0.66
N THR A 113 4.75 -11.39 0.65
CA THR A 113 5.23 -12.12 1.82
C THR A 113 6.74 -12.30 1.68
N PRO A 114 7.58 -11.69 2.54
CA PRO A 114 9.02 -11.88 2.50
C PRO A 114 9.38 -13.36 2.60
N GLY A 115 10.22 -13.85 1.68
CA GLY A 115 10.75 -15.22 1.72
C GLY A 115 9.86 -16.33 1.14
N GLN A 116 8.72 -16.03 0.51
CA GLN A 116 7.89 -17.04 -0.17
C GLN A 116 7.62 -16.77 -1.66
N ASP A 117 7.88 -15.55 -2.15
CA ASP A 117 7.50 -15.10 -3.51
C ASP A 117 8.70 -14.68 -4.37
N HIS A 118 9.80 -15.42 -4.32
CA HIS A 118 10.96 -15.15 -5.19
C HIS A 118 10.92 -16.03 -6.44
N SER A 119 9.87 -15.88 -7.26
CA SER A 119 9.97 -16.05 -8.71
C SER A 119 8.63 -15.73 -9.39
N PRO A 120 8.47 -14.62 -10.13
CA PRO A 120 7.69 -14.67 -11.35
C PRO A 120 8.51 -15.50 -12.34
N SER A 121 8.43 -16.83 -12.21
CA SER A 121 9.03 -17.72 -13.20
C SER A 121 8.35 -17.43 -14.53
N LEU A 122 9.07 -16.79 -15.45
CA LEU A 122 8.72 -16.69 -16.86
C LEU A 122 8.90 -18.07 -17.52
N HIS A 123 8.28 -19.09 -16.94
CA HIS A 123 8.22 -20.44 -17.48
C HIS A 123 6.91 -20.63 -18.26
N ALA A 124 7.01 -21.36 -19.37
CA ALA A 124 5.87 -21.82 -20.15
C ALA A 124 5.03 -22.91 -19.42
N ASP A 125 5.45 -23.32 -18.22
CA ASP A 125 4.71 -24.17 -17.30
C ASP A 125 4.50 -23.37 -16.00
N GLY A 126 3.23 -23.17 -15.64
CA GLY A 126 2.77 -22.13 -14.71
C GLY A 126 3.33 -22.19 -13.27
N PRO A 127 3.07 -21.15 -12.46
CA PRO A 127 3.64 -21.01 -11.13
C PRO A 127 3.25 -22.18 -10.21
N LEU A 128 4.22 -22.72 -9.48
CA LEU A 128 3.94 -23.55 -8.30
C LEU A 128 3.08 -22.71 -7.34
N PRO A 129 1.97 -23.24 -6.77
CA PRO A 129 1.07 -22.44 -5.95
C PRO A 129 1.74 -22.05 -4.64
N GLY A 130 2.22 -20.81 -4.57
CA GLY A 130 2.65 -20.18 -3.34
C GLY A 130 1.45 -19.76 -2.49
N VAL A 131 1.65 -19.67 -1.17
CA VAL A 131 0.65 -19.13 -0.25
C VAL A 131 0.74 -17.60 -0.32
N HIS A 132 0.02 -17.01 -1.27
CA HIS A 132 0.00 -15.56 -1.46
C HIS A 132 -1.14 -14.94 -0.65
N LYS A 133 -0.93 -13.71 -0.16
CA LYS A 133 -2.03 -12.92 0.43
C LYS A 133 -3.02 -12.57 -0.68
N LEU A 134 -4.31 -12.68 -0.38
CA LEU A 134 -5.36 -12.26 -1.29
C LEU A 134 -5.29 -10.74 -1.45
N ALA A 135 -4.87 -10.29 -2.63
CA ALA A 135 -4.67 -8.89 -2.96
C ALA A 135 -5.00 -8.63 -4.43
N ARG A 136 -5.72 -7.53 -4.70
CA ARG A 136 -6.01 -7.06 -6.07
C ARG A 136 -5.69 -5.57 -6.19
N PRO A 137 -5.18 -5.09 -7.34
CA PRO A 137 -4.99 -3.67 -7.57
C PRO A 137 -6.32 -2.92 -7.49
N VAL A 138 -6.32 -1.74 -6.87
CA VAL A 138 -7.49 -0.83 -6.87
C VAL A 138 -7.12 0.56 -7.37
N LEU A 139 -5.96 1.07 -6.97
CA LEU A 139 -5.44 2.36 -7.40
C LEU A 139 -3.96 2.21 -7.76
N PRO A 140 -3.35 3.17 -8.48
CA PRO A 140 -1.91 3.18 -8.68
C PRO A 140 -1.17 3.03 -7.34
N TYR A 141 -0.35 1.99 -7.24
CA TYR A 141 0.47 1.65 -6.05
C TYR A 141 -0.32 1.18 -4.82
N LEU A 142 -1.65 1.06 -4.89
CA LEU A 142 -2.47 0.55 -3.80
C LEU A 142 -3.22 -0.73 -4.20
N VAL A 143 -3.39 -1.60 -3.22
CA VAL A 143 -4.08 -2.87 -3.34
C VAL A 143 -5.17 -2.97 -2.30
N GLU A 144 -6.25 -3.64 -2.67
CA GLU A 144 -7.24 -4.13 -1.73
C GLU A 144 -6.88 -5.55 -1.32
N MET A 145 -6.82 -5.74 -0.01
CA MET A 145 -6.61 -7.04 0.62
C MET A 145 -7.86 -7.43 1.42
N VAL A 146 -8.03 -8.73 1.65
CA VAL A 146 -9.03 -9.24 2.58
C VAL A 146 -8.35 -9.70 3.86
N VAL A 147 -8.94 -9.32 5.00
CA VAL A 147 -8.51 -9.80 6.31
C VAL A 147 -9.66 -10.46 7.06
N ILE A 148 -9.31 -11.37 7.96
CA ILE A 148 -10.20 -11.89 8.99
C ILE A 148 -10.06 -10.97 10.20
N ASP A 149 -11.14 -10.28 10.54
CA ASP A 149 -11.20 -9.43 11.72
C ASP A 149 -11.22 -10.29 13.00
N ARG A 150 -10.13 -10.21 13.78
CA ARG A 150 -10.02 -10.88 15.08
C ARG A 150 -10.02 -9.87 16.21
N LEU A 151 -10.57 -10.27 17.34
CA LEU A 151 -10.81 -9.41 18.51
C LEU A 151 -9.57 -8.62 18.99
N ALA A 152 -8.36 -9.06 18.66
CA ALA A 152 -7.11 -8.40 19.05
C ALA A 152 -6.08 -8.30 17.92
N THR A 153 -6.39 -8.84 16.74
CA THR A 153 -5.46 -8.94 15.62
C THR A 153 -6.24 -8.96 14.31
N LEU A 154 -5.55 -8.68 13.21
CA LEU A 154 -6.04 -9.01 11.88
C LEU A 154 -5.24 -10.21 11.37
N GLU A 155 -5.85 -11.02 10.53
CA GLU A 155 -5.17 -12.07 9.79
C GLU A 155 -5.44 -11.88 8.30
N PHE A 156 -4.39 -11.86 7.49
CA PHE A 156 -4.54 -11.75 6.05
C PHE A 156 -5.11 -13.05 5.47
N VAL A 157 -6.12 -12.92 4.62
CA VAL A 157 -6.61 -14.03 3.80
C VAL A 157 -5.53 -14.38 2.78
N THR A 158 -5.38 -15.66 2.49
CA THR A 158 -4.39 -16.18 1.54
C THR A 158 -5.05 -17.16 0.58
N THR A 159 -4.38 -17.51 -0.52
CA THR A 159 -4.85 -18.54 -1.47
C THR A 159 -5.19 -19.86 -0.77
N ARG A 160 -4.37 -20.28 0.20
CA ARG A 160 -4.63 -21.46 1.04
C ARG A 160 -5.90 -21.34 1.89
N HIS A 161 -6.25 -20.14 2.35
CA HIS A 161 -7.52 -19.94 3.07
C HIS A 161 -8.71 -20.22 2.16
N LEU A 162 -8.67 -19.70 0.93
CA LEU A 162 -9.72 -19.90 -0.07
C LEU A 162 -9.92 -21.38 -0.42
N GLU A 163 -8.82 -22.10 -0.64
CA GLU A 163 -8.82 -23.56 -0.87
C GLU A 163 -9.47 -24.32 0.29
N ASN A 164 -9.14 -23.96 1.53
CA ASN A 164 -9.69 -24.61 2.73
C ASN A 164 -11.18 -24.32 2.92
N TRP A 165 -11.66 -23.15 2.50
CA TRP A 165 -13.06 -22.75 2.60
C TRP A 165 -13.90 -23.22 1.41
N GLY A 166 -13.26 -23.60 0.30
CA GLY A 166 -13.92 -23.98 -0.94
C GLY A 166 -14.63 -22.80 -1.61
N VAL A 167 -14.04 -21.60 -1.54
CA VAL A 167 -14.58 -20.35 -2.12
C VAL A 167 -13.56 -19.72 -3.06
N ASP A 168 -14.03 -18.98 -4.06
CA ASP A 168 -13.18 -18.19 -4.94
C ASP A 168 -12.86 -16.80 -4.35
N GLU A 169 -11.93 -16.10 -5.00
CA GLU A 169 -11.48 -14.76 -4.60
C GLU A 169 -12.62 -13.74 -4.62
N ASP A 170 -13.40 -13.73 -5.70
CA ASP A 170 -14.51 -12.78 -5.90
C ASP A 170 -15.56 -12.90 -4.79
N THR A 171 -15.89 -14.14 -4.39
CA THR A 171 -16.80 -14.41 -3.26
C THR A 171 -16.25 -13.85 -1.95
N ALA A 172 -14.95 -14.01 -1.70
CA ALA A 172 -14.32 -13.48 -0.48
C ALA A 172 -14.33 -11.93 -0.45
N TYR A 173 -14.03 -11.27 -1.58
CA TYR A 173 -14.12 -9.81 -1.70
C TYR A 173 -15.56 -9.31 -1.54
N ALA A 174 -16.52 -9.91 -2.22
CA ALA A 174 -17.93 -9.52 -2.14
C ALA A 174 -18.46 -9.59 -0.70
N ILE A 175 -18.15 -10.67 0.03
CA ILE A 175 -18.56 -10.81 1.43
C ILE A 175 -17.83 -9.82 2.33
N ALA A 176 -16.56 -9.54 2.07
CA ALA A 176 -15.83 -8.51 2.81
C ALA A 176 -16.51 -7.14 2.65
N HIS A 177 -16.91 -6.78 1.42
CA HIS A 177 -17.67 -5.55 1.13
C HIS A 177 -19.04 -5.53 1.79
N ASP A 178 -19.80 -6.63 1.69
CA ASP A 178 -21.13 -6.74 2.29
C ASP A 178 -21.10 -6.57 3.80
N ASN A 179 -20.07 -7.11 4.47
CA ASN A 179 -19.89 -6.94 5.90
C ASN A 179 -19.66 -5.47 6.32
N MET A 180 -19.21 -4.62 5.39
CA MET A 180 -19.03 -3.19 5.61
C MET A 180 -20.29 -2.38 5.28
N ALA A 181 -21.31 -2.96 4.64
CA ALA A 181 -22.48 -2.24 4.14
C ALA A 181 -23.25 -1.51 5.27
N VAL A 182 -23.39 -2.11 6.46
CA VAL A 182 -24.06 -1.46 7.60
C VAL A 182 -23.27 -0.23 8.06
N LEU A 183 -21.95 -0.33 8.16
CA LEU A 183 -21.10 0.81 8.51
C LEU A 183 -21.15 1.89 7.42
N ALA A 184 -21.13 1.49 6.15
CA ALA A 184 -21.27 2.39 5.01
C ALA A 184 -22.59 3.17 5.08
N MET A 185 -23.72 2.49 5.32
CA MET A 185 -25.02 3.14 5.47
C MET A 185 -25.11 4.06 6.69
N ASN A 186 -24.54 3.64 7.83
CA ASN A 186 -24.54 4.45 9.05
C ASN A 186 -23.67 5.71 8.91
N THR A 187 -22.53 5.61 8.23
CA THR A 187 -21.66 6.76 7.96
C THR A 187 -22.27 7.69 6.92
N LEU A 188 -23.03 7.15 5.96
CA LEU A 188 -23.76 7.98 5.01
C LEU A 188 -24.69 8.96 5.71
N ALA A 189 -25.28 8.59 6.85
CA ALA A 189 -26.14 9.45 7.67
C ALA A 189 -25.45 10.75 8.13
N ALA A 190 -24.13 10.78 8.25
CA ALA A 190 -23.37 11.96 8.69
C ALA A 190 -23.21 13.06 7.63
N PHE A 191 -23.52 12.77 6.36
CA PHE A 191 -23.36 13.72 5.26
C PHE A 191 -24.63 14.53 5.03
N GLU A 192 -24.64 15.79 5.45
CA GLU A 192 -25.70 16.73 5.12
C GLU A 192 -25.27 17.69 4.00
N PRO A 193 -26.20 18.18 3.16
CA PRO A 193 -25.93 19.33 2.29
C PRO A 193 -25.37 20.49 3.12
N GLY A 194 -24.40 21.22 2.58
CA GLY A 194 -23.90 22.40 3.26
C GLY A 194 -22.98 23.21 2.38
N ASP A 195 -22.87 24.48 2.71
CA ASP A 195 -22.07 25.44 1.98
C ASP A 195 -20.62 25.42 2.45
N GLY A 196 -19.69 25.54 1.51
CA GLY A 196 -18.25 25.68 1.78
C GLY A 196 -17.48 24.38 1.98
N MET A 197 -16.18 24.54 2.26
CA MET A 197 -15.25 23.42 2.43
C MET A 197 -15.45 22.75 3.79
N ARG A 198 -15.60 21.43 3.79
CA ARG A 198 -15.67 20.61 5.01
C ARG A 198 -14.64 19.50 4.94
N ILE A 199 -13.94 19.29 6.05
CA ILE A 199 -12.96 18.22 6.21
C ILE A 199 -13.52 17.30 7.30
N LEU A 200 -13.79 16.05 6.92
CA LEU A 200 -14.23 15.00 7.82
C LEU A 200 -13.06 14.04 8.03
N GLU A 201 -12.69 13.85 9.29
CA GLU A 201 -11.69 12.90 9.72
C GLU A 201 -12.41 11.67 10.27
N PHE A 202 -12.18 10.53 9.62
CA PHE A 202 -12.68 9.24 10.06
C PHE A 202 -11.56 8.54 10.80
N ASP A 203 -11.49 8.75 12.11
CA ASP A 203 -10.48 8.14 12.95
C ASP A 203 -10.75 6.65 13.16
N ASP A 204 -9.68 5.87 13.15
CA ASP A 204 -9.67 4.46 13.51
C ASP A 204 -8.41 4.15 14.29
N ASP A 205 -8.17 4.89 15.37
CA ASP A 205 -6.95 4.80 16.19
C ASP A 205 -6.61 3.38 16.64
N LYS A 206 -7.61 2.48 16.68
CA LYS A 206 -7.47 1.08 17.07
C LYS A 206 -7.44 0.10 15.90
N GLY A 207 -7.73 0.54 14.67
CA GLY A 207 -7.80 -0.31 13.48
C GLY A 207 -8.96 -1.32 13.51
N GLU A 208 -10.00 -1.06 14.30
CA GLU A 208 -11.11 -1.99 14.56
C GLU A 208 -12.31 -1.71 13.65
N THR A 209 -12.42 -0.49 13.13
CA THR A 209 -13.59 -0.06 12.37
C THR A 209 -13.42 -0.22 10.86
N TYR A 210 -12.17 -0.26 10.37
CA TYR A 210 -11.84 -0.39 8.95
C TYR A 210 -12.45 0.73 8.08
N VAL A 211 -12.73 1.90 8.67
CA VAL A 211 -13.37 3.03 7.97
C VAL A 211 -12.58 3.53 6.77
N GLY A 212 -11.25 3.35 6.77
CA GLY A 212 -10.39 3.66 5.61
C GLY A 212 -10.68 2.79 4.37
N SER A 213 -11.44 1.71 4.52
CA SER A 213 -11.88 0.83 3.43
C SER A 213 -13.30 1.12 2.94
N LEU A 214 -14.04 2.06 3.56
CA LEU A 214 -15.38 2.44 3.09
C LEU A 214 -15.44 2.88 1.61
N PRO A 215 -14.40 3.54 1.05
CA PRO A 215 -14.38 3.89 -0.37
C PRO A 215 -14.37 2.68 -1.31
N LEU A 216 -14.06 1.48 -0.82
CA LEU A 216 -14.12 0.23 -1.57
C LEU A 216 -15.53 -0.38 -1.60
N VAL A 217 -16.45 0.11 -0.75
CA VAL A 217 -17.82 -0.42 -0.66
C VAL A 217 -18.64 0.17 -1.81
N PRO A 218 -19.21 -0.68 -2.69
CA PRO A 218 -20.00 -0.22 -3.82
C PRO A 218 -21.11 0.74 -3.41
N GLY A 219 -21.22 1.86 -4.14
CA GLY A 219 -22.26 2.87 -3.93
C GLY A 219 -22.05 3.81 -2.74
N TRP A 220 -21.05 3.61 -1.87
CA TRP A 220 -20.81 4.51 -0.75
C TRP A 220 -20.41 5.92 -1.22
N LEU A 221 -19.41 6.03 -2.11
CA LEU A 221 -19.00 7.33 -2.66
C LEU A 221 -20.11 8.00 -3.48
N ALA A 222 -20.85 7.22 -4.27
CA ALA A 222 -22.03 7.71 -4.99
C ALA A 222 -23.10 8.26 -4.03
N GLY A 223 -23.29 7.61 -2.88
CA GLY A 223 -24.15 8.10 -1.79
C GLY A 223 -23.66 9.43 -1.21
N VAL A 224 -22.35 9.59 -0.99
CA VAL A 224 -21.75 10.87 -0.54
C VAL A 224 -22.05 11.98 -1.55
N VAL A 225 -21.83 11.74 -2.85
CA VAL A 225 -22.14 12.71 -3.91
C VAL A 225 -23.63 13.05 -3.92
N ALA A 226 -24.51 12.05 -3.87
CA ALA A 226 -25.95 12.26 -3.89
C ALA A 226 -26.47 13.08 -2.70
N ARG A 227 -25.90 12.89 -1.50
CA ARG A 227 -26.30 13.64 -0.29
C ARG A 227 -25.72 15.04 -0.22
N THR A 228 -24.53 15.28 -0.78
CA THR A 228 -23.80 16.53 -0.61
C THR A 228 -23.84 17.44 -1.84
N GLY A 229 -24.10 16.88 -3.02
CA GLY A 229 -23.98 17.59 -4.30
C GLY A 229 -22.54 17.92 -4.68
N THR A 230 -21.55 17.36 -3.99
CA THR A 230 -20.12 17.66 -4.20
C THR A 230 -19.32 16.41 -4.47
N ARG A 231 -18.32 16.52 -5.37
CA ARG A 231 -17.36 15.44 -5.62
C ARG A 231 -16.38 15.36 -4.42
N PRO A 232 -16.34 14.24 -3.67
CA PRO A 232 -15.45 14.12 -2.51
C PRO A 232 -13.98 13.99 -2.94
N ILE A 233 -13.07 14.50 -2.11
CA ILE A 233 -11.64 14.22 -2.19
C ILE A 233 -11.24 13.42 -0.95
N LEU A 234 -10.54 12.31 -1.13
CA LEU A 234 -10.14 11.37 -0.08
C LEU A 234 -8.63 11.34 0.10
N PHE A 235 -8.18 11.16 1.33
CA PHE A 235 -6.78 10.93 1.66
C PHE A 235 -6.61 9.74 2.59
N PHE A 236 -5.58 8.93 2.31
CA PHE A 236 -5.22 7.74 3.08
C PHE A 236 -3.77 7.83 3.57
N PRO A 237 -3.42 8.77 4.47
CA PRO A 237 -2.02 8.96 4.88
C PRO A 237 -1.44 7.73 5.59
N GLN A 238 -2.27 6.91 6.22
CA GLN A 238 -1.84 5.75 7.00
C GLN A 238 -2.82 4.58 6.89
N HIS A 239 -2.42 3.43 7.44
CA HIS A 239 -3.17 2.17 7.38
C HIS A 239 -4.50 2.12 8.15
N VAL A 240 -4.82 3.16 8.93
CA VAL A 240 -6.03 3.31 9.72
C VAL A 240 -6.64 4.69 9.52
N GLY A 241 -7.96 4.74 9.44
CA GLY A 241 -8.70 5.97 9.21
C GLY A 241 -8.55 6.54 7.80
N MET A 242 -9.22 7.66 7.54
CA MET A 242 -9.12 8.43 6.30
C MET A 242 -9.59 9.86 6.51
N TYR A 243 -9.24 10.74 5.56
CA TYR A 243 -9.83 12.07 5.46
C TYR A 243 -10.73 12.13 4.24
N LEU A 244 -11.87 12.82 4.38
CA LEU A 244 -12.79 13.12 3.30
C LEU A 244 -13.08 14.61 3.27
N VAL A 245 -12.92 15.22 2.11
CA VAL A 245 -13.11 16.65 1.88
C VAL A 245 -14.28 16.86 0.93
N LEU A 246 -15.16 17.77 1.31
CA LEU A 246 -16.29 18.21 0.50
C LEU A 246 -16.13 19.70 0.21
N GLY A 247 -16.50 20.13 -1.01
CA GLY A 247 -16.46 21.54 -1.39
C GLY A 247 -15.04 22.15 -1.31
N ALA A 248 -14.02 21.37 -1.68
CA ALA A 248 -12.63 21.83 -1.65
C ALA A 248 -12.44 23.07 -2.54
N THR A 249 -11.65 24.02 -2.05
CA THR A 249 -11.14 25.16 -2.82
C THR A 249 -9.66 24.93 -3.09
N ASP A 250 -9.11 25.54 -4.15
CA ASP A 250 -7.70 25.33 -4.55
C ASP A 250 -6.73 25.66 -3.39
N ASP A 251 -6.95 26.79 -2.72
CA ASP A 251 -6.14 27.20 -1.56
C ASP A 251 -6.31 26.26 -0.36
N GLY A 252 -7.55 25.83 -0.10
CA GLY A 252 -7.85 24.89 0.99
C GLY A 252 -7.23 23.52 0.76
N LEU A 253 -7.28 23.02 -0.48
CA LEU A 253 -6.67 21.77 -0.89
C LEU A 253 -5.15 21.82 -0.70
N ARG A 254 -4.48 22.89 -1.16
CA ARG A 254 -3.03 23.06 -0.98
C ARG A 254 -2.61 22.98 0.50
N VAL A 255 -3.32 23.67 1.38
CA VAL A 255 -3.02 23.65 2.83
C VAL A 255 -3.23 22.27 3.41
N LEU A 256 -4.31 21.59 3.02
CA LEU A 256 -4.60 20.25 3.50
C LEU A 256 -3.56 19.23 3.04
N MET A 257 -3.12 19.28 1.78
CA MET A 257 -2.11 18.36 1.25
C MET A 257 -0.80 18.43 2.03
N ALA A 258 -0.37 19.63 2.44
CA ALA A 258 0.81 19.78 3.28
C ALA A 258 0.64 19.09 4.66
N LYS A 259 -0.56 19.16 5.25
CA LYS A 259 -0.87 18.46 6.52
C LYS A 259 -0.93 16.94 6.34
N ILE A 260 -1.54 16.47 5.24
CA ILE A 260 -1.60 15.04 4.92
C ILE A 260 -0.20 14.46 4.69
N GLU A 261 0.68 15.21 4.03
CA GLU A 261 2.08 14.81 3.82
C GLU A 261 2.83 14.65 5.15
N GLU A 262 2.60 15.55 6.12
CA GLU A 262 3.16 15.41 7.47
C GLU A 262 2.64 14.14 8.16
N HIS A 263 1.32 13.89 8.11
CA HIS A 263 0.71 12.69 8.68
C HIS A 263 1.24 11.42 8.01
N TYR A 264 1.36 11.40 6.68
CA TYR A 264 1.92 10.30 5.91
C TYR A 264 3.37 9.99 6.32
N ARG A 265 4.21 11.02 6.47
CA ARG A 265 5.61 10.84 6.91
C ARG A 265 5.75 10.36 8.35
N ALA A 266 4.82 10.75 9.22
CA ALA A 266 4.80 10.35 10.62
C ALA A 266 4.18 8.95 10.84
N ALA A 267 3.44 8.43 9.88
CA ALA A 267 2.72 7.18 9.99
C ALA A 267 3.67 5.99 10.19
N ALA A 268 3.32 5.10 11.13
CA ALA A 268 4.06 3.84 11.32
C ALA A 268 3.89 2.89 10.13
N ARG A 269 2.72 2.92 9.49
CA ARG A 269 2.38 2.18 8.27
C ARG A 269 1.70 3.14 7.29
N PRO A 270 2.48 3.90 6.51
CA PRO A 270 1.96 4.82 5.51
C PRO A 270 1.20 4.05 4.41
N VAL A 271 0.20 4.70 3.80
CA VAL A 271 -0.54 4.14 2.65
C VAL A 271 -0.37 5.02 1.42
N SER A 272 -0.84 6.26 1.43
CA SER A 272 -0.73 7.17 0.29
C SER A 272 -0.73 8.65 0.71
N PRO A 273 0.20 9.47 0.19
CA PRO A 273 0.12 10.93 0.28
C PRO A 273 -0.78 11.54 -0.81
N VAL A 274 -1.13 10.76 -1.84
CA VAL A 274 -1.90 11.22 -3.02
C VAL A 274 -3.38 11.40 -2.65
N PRO A 275 -4.03 12.52 -3.04
CA PRO A 275 -5.48 12.66 -2.98
C PRO A 275 -6.17 11.81 -4.05
N TYR A 276 -7.30 11.23 -3.68
CA TYR A 276 -8.18 10.49 -4.58
C TYR A 276 -9.54 11.17 -4.67
N THR A 277 -10.26 10.92 -5.75
CA THR A 277 -11.63 11.38 -5.96
C THR A 277 -12.42 10.29 -6.66
N VAL A 278 -13.67 10.56 -7.01
CA VAL A 278 -14.44 9.67 -7.88
C VAL A 278 -14.36 10.15 -9.32
N ASP A 279 -14.50 9.27 -10.29
CA ASP A 279 -14.78 9.62 -11.68
C ASP A 279 -16.29 9.73 -11.94
N ASP A 280 -16.70 9.77 -13.21
CA ASP A 280 -18.12 9.89 -13.59
C ASP A 280 -18.91 8.58 -13.45
N ASP A 281 -18.21 7.44 -13.41
CA ASP A 281 -18.79 6.12 -13.14
C ASP A 281 -18.88 5.84 -11.61
N GLY A 282 -18.31 6.74 -10.80
CA GLY A 282 -18.31 6.66 -9.34
C GLY A 282 -17.15 5.83 -8.78
N GLU A 283 -16.20 5.45 -9.62
CA GLU A 283 -15.02 4.67 -9.26
C GLU A 283 -13.97 5.57 -8.63
N LEU A 284 -13.21 5.02 -7.68
CA LEU A 284 -12.15 5.74 -7.00
C LEU A 284 -10.94 5.90 -7.94
N VAL A 285 -10.51 7.13 -8.17
CA VAL A 285 -9.39 7.48 -9.06
C VAL A 285 -8.46 8.50 -8.38
N PRO A 286 -7.16 8.57 -8.74
CA PRO A 286 -6.30 9.67 -8.32
C PRO A 286 -6.88 11.01 -8.76
N LEU A 287 -6.79 12.03 -7.90
CA LEU A 287 -7.18 13.38 -8.27
C LEU A 287 -6.25 13.89 -9.39
N TRP A 288 -6.85 14.41 -10.46
CA TRP A 288 -6.13 15.08 -11.54
C TRP A 288 -6.35 16.59 -11.47
N LEU A 289 -5.28 17.36 -11.62
CA LEU A 289 -5.30 18.81 -11.71
C LEU A 289 -4.46 19.28 -12.90
N PRO A 290 -4.86 20.33 -13.64
CA PRO A 290 -4.02 20.94 -14.65
C PRO A 290 -2.80 21.63 -14.00
N ASP A 291 -1.71 21.78 -14.75
CA ASP A 291 -0.46 22.41 -14.27
C ASP A 291 -0.59 23.90 -13.90
N THR A 292 -1.68 24.52 -14.34
CA THR A 292 -2.08 25.89 -13.98
C THR A 292 -2.74 26.00 -12.61
N ASP A 293 -3.14 24.88 -12.01
CA ASP A 293 -3.82 24.85 -10.71
C ASP A 293 -2.82 25.12 -9.56
N PRO A 294 -3.15 25.99 -8.57
CA PRO A 294 -2.29 26.25 -7.42
C PRO A 294 -1.91 25.02 -6.59
N ALA A 295 -2.74 23.98 -6.58
CA ALA A 295 -2.52 22.72 -5.87
C ALA A 295 -1.80 21.66 -6.73
N TRP A 296 -1.52 21.93 -8.00
CA TRP A 296 -0.82 20.99 -8.88
C TRP A 296 0.58 20.62 -8.39
N LYS A 297 1.39 21.58 -7.93
CA LYS A 297 2.75 21.27 -7.42
C LYS A 297 2.73 20.34 -6.20
N PRO A 298 1.91 20.60 -5.16
CA PRO A 298 1.69 19.64 -4.08
C PRO A 298 1.21 18.26 -4.56
N LEU A 299 0.27 18.21 -5.50
CA LEU A 299 -0.20 16.95 -6.08
C LEU A 299 0.94 16.17 -6.73
N ARG A 300 1.70 16.84 -7.59
CA ARG A 300 2.85 16.27 -8.27
C ARG A 300 3.92 15.78 -7.29
N HIS A 301 4.14 16.49 -6.19
CA HIS A 301 5.02 16.02 -5.10
C HIS A 301 4.51 14.71 -4.49
N ALA A 302 3.23 14.65 -4.12
CA ALA A 302 2.64 13.45 -3.52
C ALA A 302 2.73 12.24 -4.45
N GLU A 303 2.40 12.41 -5.74
CA GLU A 303 2.57 11.38 -6.77
C GLU A 303 4.01 10.88 -6.84
N SER A 304 4.96 11.81 -6.93
CA SER A 304 6.39 11.48 -7.07
C SER A 304 6.94 10.75 -5.84
N VAL A 305 6.49 11.12 -4.64
CA VAL A 305 6.86 10.45 -3.38
C VAL A 305 6.32 9.02 -3.35
N LEU A 306 5.05 8.81 -3.69
CA LEU A 306 4.42 7.49 -3.67
C LEU A 306 5.07 6.56 -4.70
N GLU A 307 5.21 7.03 -5.94
CA GLU A 307 5.80 6.28 -7.03
C GLU A 307 7.27 5.91 -6.76
N ALA A 308 8.08 6.87 -6.31
CA ALA A 308 9.48 6.62 -6.00
C ALA A 308 9.64 5.60 -4.86
N ARG A 309 8.79 5.66 -3.85
CA ARG A 309 8.80 4.69 -2.74
C ARG A 309 8.41 3.30 -3.24
N ALA A 310 7.30 3.17 -3.96
CA ALA A 310 6.81 1.88 -4.44
C ALA A 310 7.85 1.16 -5.33
N TYR A 311 8.44 1.86 -6.30
CA TYR A 311 9.45 1.27 -7.18
C TYR A 311 10.81 1.05 -6.50
N THR A 312 11.19 1.87 -5.51
CA THR A 312 12.41 1.61 -4.72
C THR A 312 12.27 0.33 -3.89
N LEU A 313 11.12 0.12 -3.25
CA LEU A 313 10.83 -1.10 -2.50
C LEU A 313 10.80 -2.32 -3.42
N GLN A 314 10.10 -2.21 -4.54
CA GLN A 314 10.09 -3.28 -5.54
C GLN A 314 11.50 -3.60 -6.05
N ALA A 315 12.32 -2.58 -6.35
CA ALA A 315 13.68 -2.81 -6.82
C ALA A 315 14.51 -3.64 -5.83
N ARG A 316 14.40 -3.34 -4.52
CA ARG A 316 15.08 -4.14 -3.48
C ARG A 316 14.66 -5.60 -3.46
N ILE A 317 13.38 -5.89 -3.69
CA ILE A 317 12.87 -7.27 -3.74
C ILE A 317 13.43 -8.01 -4.97
N LEU A 318 13.65 -7.29 -6.07
CA LEU A 318 14.09 -7.83 -7.36
C LEU A 318 15.62 -7.86 -7.53
N GLU A 319 16.38 -7.11 -6.72
CA GLU A 319 17.85 -7.03 -6.81
C GLU A 319 18.54 -8.38 -6.61
N ASP A 320 17.92 -9.29 -5.87
CA ASP A 320 18.44 -10.63 -5.58
C ASP A 320 18.01 -11.70 -6.62
N ASP A 321 17.25 -11.31 -7.66
CA ASP A 321 16.80 -12.23 -8.72
C ASP A 321 17.87 -12.35 -9.82
N GLU A 322 18.75 -13.35 -9.69
CA GLU A 322 19.83 -13.63 -10.65
C GLU A 322 19.31 -13.93 -12.07
N GLU A 323 18.15 -14.59 -12.19
CA GLU A 323 17.57 -14.89 -13.51
C GLU A 323 17.14 -13.59 -14.19
N LEU A 324 16.40 -12.74 -13.47
CA LEU A 324 15.97 -11.44 -13.96
C LEU A 324 17.15 -10.58 -14.38
N ALA A 325 18.20 -10.51 -13.54
CA ALA A 325 19.40 -9.74 -13.79
C ALA A 325 20.16 -10.21 -15.04
N SER A 326 20.09 -11.50 -15.39
CA SER A 326 20.72 -12.03 -16.60
C SER A 326 19.97 -11.69 -17.90
N ARG A 327 18.67 -11.37 -17.82
CA ARG A 327 17.78 -11.19 -18.98
C ARG A 327 17.44 -9.74 -19.28
N ALA A 328 17.45 -8.86 -18.28
CA ALA A 328 17.11 -7.46 -18.46
C ALA A 328 17.77 -6.55 -17.43
N ILE A 329 17.96 -5.29 -17.81
CA ILE A 329 18.38 -4.23 -16.89
C ILE A 329 17.16 -3.72 -16.13
N LEU A 330 17.20 -3.85 -14.81
CA LEU A 330 16.21 -3.24 -13.93
C LEU A 330 16.47 -1.73 -13.83
N SER A 331 15.75 -0.92 -14.61
CA SER A 331 15.91 0.53 -14.54
C SER A 331 15.40 1.06 -13.21
N ALA A 332 16.19 1.93 -12.58
CA ALA A 332 15.81 2.61 -11.35
C ALA A 332 14.87 3.78 -11.65
N ILE A 333 14.06 4.13 -10.64
CA ILE A 333 13.33 5.39 -10.62
C ILE A 333 14.13 6.42 -9.81
N LYS A 334 14.07 7.68 -10.22
CA LYS A 334 14.69 8.80 -9.50
C LYS A 334 13.65 9.88 -9.27
N HIS A 335 13.55 10.34 -8.02
CA HIS A 335 12.73 11.48 -7.64
C HIS A 335 13.61 12.74 -7.56
N VAL A 336 13.22 13.80 -8.25
CA VAL A 336 13.97 15.06 -8.29
C VAL A 336 13.06 16.28 -8.15
N ARG A 337 13.64 17.36 -7.63
CA ARG A 337 13.02 18.69 -7.54
C ARG A 337 13.78 19.66 -8.43
N ARG A 338 13.06 20.32 -9.34
CA ARG A 338 13.58 21.40 -10.19
C ARG A 338 13.76 22.69 -9.39
N ALA A 339 14.51 23.64 -9.97
CA ALA A 339 14.75 24.95 -9.36
C ALA A 339 13.48 25.77 -9.14
N ASP A 340 12.43 25.55 -9.94
CA ASP A 340 11.11 26.18 -9.80
C ASP A 340 10.23 25.52 -8.72
N GLY A 341 10.77 24.54 -8.00
CA GLY A 341 10.09 23.77 -6.96
C GLY A 341 9.20 22.64 -7.48
N THR A 342 9.08 22.46 -8.80
CA THR A 342 8.33 21.36 -9.39
C THR A 342 9.08 20.04 -9.15
N GLU A 343 8.40 19.06 -8.59
CA GLU A 343 8.92 17.71 -8.42
C GLU A 343 8.43 16.79 -9.53
N PHE A 344 9.21 15.77 -9.83
CA PHE A 344 8.81 14.71 -10.76
C PHE A 344 9.74 13.51 -10.59
N THR A 345 9.33 12.39 -11.18
CA THR A 345 10.16 11.17 -11.26
C THR A 345 10.68 10.98 -12.67
N PHE A 346 11.87 10.41 -12.80
CA PHE A 346 12.35 9.93 -14.08
C PHE A 346 12.98 8.56 -13.99
N THR A 347 13.01 7.88 -15.13
CA THR A 347 13.81 6.67 -15.34
C THR A 347 14.71 6.83 -16.55
N THR A 348 15.78 6.04 -16.64
CA THR A 348 16.73 6.08 -17.75
C THR A 348 16.54 4.86 -18.65
N TRP A 349 16.51 5.13 -19.96
CA TRP A 349 16.53 4.13 -21.01
C TRP A 349 17.80 4.33 -21.86
N VAL A 350 18.76 3.41 -21.74
CA VAL A 350 20.08 3.53 -22.36
C VAL A 350 20.12 2.72 -23.66
N ASP A 351 20.70 3.30 -24.71
CA ASP A 351 20.96 2.58 -25.94
C ASP A 351 22.14 1.63 -25.77
N GLY A 352 21.92 0.36 -26.02
CA GLY A 352 22.94 -0.68 -25.83
C GLY A 352 22.54 -2.07 -26.32
N GLY A 353 21.45 -2.18 -27.07
CA GLY A 353 20.94 -3.48 -27.57
C GLY A 353 20.47 -4.44 -26.48
N VAL A 354 20.24 -3.94 -25.26
CA VAL A 354 19.79 -4.72 -24.09
C VAL A 354 18.34 -4.39 -23.73
N THR A 355 17.64 -5.36 -23.14
CA THR A 355 16.27 -5.14 -22.67
C THR A 355 16.28 -4.40 -21.33
N HIS A 356 15.43 -3.38 -21.20
CA HIS A 356 15.19 -2.68 -19.95
C HIS A 356 13.81 -3.01 -19.39
N LEU A 357 13.72 -3.08 -18.06
CA LEU A 357 12.46 -3.11 -17.31
C LEU A 357 12.25 -1.75 -16.66
N LEU A 358 11.54 -0.88 -17.37
CA LEU A 358 11.30 0.49 -16.96
C LEU A 358 10.18 0.55 -15.90
N PRO A 359 10.40 1.22 -14.76
CA PRO A 359 9.30 1.66 -13.91
C PRO A 359 8.53 2.77 -14.65
N ARG A 360 7.22 2.88 -14.43
CA ARG A 360 6.51 4.11 -14.82
C ARG A 360 7.17 5.29 -14.08
N ALA A 361 7.27 6.40 -14.79
CA ALA A 361 7.81 7.65 -14.27
C ALA A 361 7.14 8.81 -15.02
N HIS A 362 7.32 10.04 -14.55
CA HIS A 362 6.83 11.22 -15.28
C HIS A 362 7.62 11.46 -16.57
N VAL A 363 8.93 11.21 -16.53
CA VAL A 363 9.87 11.45 -17.63
C VAL A 363 10.73 10.22 -17.90
N ILE A 364 10.90 9.85 -19.17
CA ILE A 364 11.91 8.91 -19.62
C ILE A 364 13.11 9.71 -20.14
N VAL A 365 14.28 9.46 -19.57
CA VAL A 365 15.55 10.02 -20.03
C VAL A 365 16.17 9.02 -20.99
N LEU A 366 16.13 9.34 -22.28
CA LEU A 366 16.78 8.55 -23.33
C LEU A 366 18.25 8.94 -23.39
N VAL A 367 19.14 7.94 -23.37
CA VAL A 367 20.59 8.12 -23.45
C VAL A 367 21.12 7.33 -24.64
N ASP A 368 21.70 8.00 -25.63
CA ASP A 368 22.29 7.33 -26.79
C ASP A 368 23.70 6.76 -26.51
N THR A 369 24.23 5.99 -27.45
CA THR A 369 25.57 5.38 -27.34
C THR A 369 26.71 6.39 -27.24
N ALA A 370 26.51 7.64 -27.67
CA ALA A 370 27.48 8.73 -27.51
C ALA A 370 27.38 9.42 -26.13
N GLY A 371 26.41 9.01 -25.29
CA GLY A 371 26.14 9.59 -23.98
C GLY A 371 25.31 10.87 -24.03
N THR A 372 24.75 11.23 -25.19
CA THR A 372 23.81 12.34 -25.30
C THR A 372 22.49 11.95 -24.64
N ARG A 373 21.91 12.86 -23.87
CA ARG A 373 20.69 12.59 -23.12
C ARG A 373 19.64 13.69 -23.31
N PHE A 374 18.38 13.28 -23.39
CA PHE A 374 17.23 14.18 -23.36
C PHE A 374 16.05 13.49 -22.66
N GLY A 375 15.20 14.27 -22.01
CA GLY A 375 14.03 13.79 -21.29
C GLY A 375 12.77 14.01 -22.10
N VAL A 376 11.86 13.06 -22.10
CA VAL A 376 10.54 13.15 -22.75
C VAL A 376 9.50 12.63 -21.76
N THR A 377 8.28 13.17 -21.75
CA THR A 377 7.25 12.65 -20.84
C THR A 377 6.93 11.19 -21.17
N TRP A 378 6.54 10.40 -20.18
CA TRP A 378 6.19 9.00 -20.42
C TRP A 378 5.11 8.85 -21.50
N ASP A 379 4.06 9.65 -21.40
CA ASP A 379 2.91 9.57 -22.32
C ASP A 379 3.30 9.96 -23.75
N ASP A 380 4.18 10.95 -23.92
CA ASP A 380 4.72 11.30 -25.24
C ASP A 380 5.55 10.15 -25.84
N VAL A 381 6.36 9.43 -25.05
CA VAL A 381 7.09 8.26 -25.56
C VAL A 381 6.13 7.12 -25.89
N ALA A 382 5.16 6.85 -25.01
CA ALA A 382 4.17 5.78 -25.17
C ALA A 382 3.26 5.98 -26.40
N ALA A 383 3.11 7.21 -26.89
CA ALA A 383 2.40 7.50 -28.13
C ALA A 383 3.13 7.01 -29.41
N PHE A 384 4.44 6.77 -29.33
CA PHE A 384 5.24 6.28 -30.47
C PHE A 384 5.84 4.88 -30.25
N VAL A 385 5.93 4.43 -28.99
CA VAL A 385 6.61 3.20 -28.60
C VAL A 385 5.66 2.38 -27.72
N GLU A 386 5.48 1.11 -28.07
CA GLU A 386 4.75 0.19 -27.22
C GLU A 386 5.60 -0.24 -26.03
N PHE A 387 5.02 -0.08 -24.84
CA PHE A 387 5.59 -0.53 -23.57
C PHE A 387 4.68 -1.60 -22.99
N PRO A 388 4.85 -2.89 -23.34
CA PRO A 388 4.05 -3.93 -22.72
C PRO A 388 4.45 -4.07 -21.25
N ALA A 389 3.46 -4.04 -20.36
CA ALA A 389 3.65 -4.38 -18.97
C ALA A 389 4.06 -5.84 -18.85
N VAL A 390 5.07 -6.13 -18.02
CA VAL A 390 5.53 -7.49 -17.78
C VAL A 390 4.65 -8.13 -16.71
N PRO A 391 4.08 -9.32 -16.96
CA PRO A 391 3.27 -10.04 -15.97
C PRO A 391 4.06 -10.33 -14.68
N GLY A 392 3.36 -10.36 -13.55
CA GLY A 392 3.93 -10.70 -12.25
C GLY A 392 4.62 -9.54 -11.51
N PHE A 393 4.69 -8.34 -12.11
CA PHE A 393 5.24 -7.15 -11.44
C PHE A 393 4.13 -6.25 -10.89
N SER A 394 4.22 -5.92 -9.61
CA SER A 394 3.37 -4.92 -8.96
C SER A 394 4.24 -4.02 -8.07
N PRO A 395 4.37 -2.72 -8.34
CA PRO A 395 3.79 -1.97 -9.48
C PRO A 395 4.28 -2.48 -10.85
N PRO A 396 3.55 -2.22 -11.95
CA PRO A 396 3.95 -2.70 -13.27
C PRO A 396 5.34 -2.24 -13.68
N ARG A 397 6.12 -3.13 -14.29
CA ARG A 397 7.32 -2.78 -15.05
C ARG A 397 7.08 -2.99 -16.52
N TYR A 398 7.65 -2.11 -17.33
CA TYR A 398 7.41 -2.04 -18.75
C TYR A 398 8.65 -2.49 -19.50
N ARG A 399 8.47 -3.46 -20.41
CA ARG A 399 9.57 -3.96 -21.23
C ARG A 399 9.89 -2.95 -22.32
N ALA A 400 11.15 -2.57 -22.41
CA ALA A 400 11.69 -1.71 -23.45
C ALA A 400 12.85 -2.41 -24.16
N GLU A 401 12.67 -2.72 -25.44
CA GLU A 401 13.65 -3.45 -26.26
C GLU A 401 14.43 -2.48 -27.15
N GLY A 402 15.76 -2.47 -27.02
CA GLY A 402 16.61 -1.57 -27.81
C GLY A 402 16.23 -0.10 -27.60
N HIS A 403 16.63 0.79 -28.51
CA HIS A 403 16.09 2.16 -28.58
C HIS A 403 15.12 2.29 -29.75
N PRO A 404 14.24 3.30 -29.74
CA PRO A 404 13.37 3.56 -30.89
C PRO A 404 14.19 3.85 -32.16
N PRO A 405 13.66 3.52 -33.36
CA PRO A 405 14.24 3.91 -34.64
C PRO A 405 14.57 5.41 -34.74
N ALA A 406 15.54 5.76 -35.59
CA ALA A 406 16.10 7.11 -35.67
C ALA A 406 15.05 8.19 -36.01
N ASP A 407 14.03 7.88 -36.80
CA ASP A 407 12.94 8.78 -37.14
C ASP A 407 12.01 9.04 -35.94
N ILE A 408 11.72 8.01 -35.14
CA ILE A 408 10.99 8.16 -33.87
C ILE A 408 11.83 8.97 -32.89
N MET A 409 13.13 8.67 -32.76
CA MET A 409 14.04 9.43 -31.92
C MET A 409 14.09 10.92 -32.28
N ALA A 410 14.04 11.26 -33.58
CA ALA A 410 13.97 12.65 -34.01
C ALA A 410 12.66 13.35 -33.57
N ARG A 411 11.53 12.65 -33.62
CA ARG A 411 10.24 13.17 -33.13
C ARG A 411 10.25 13.35 -31.61
N LEU A 412 10.75 12.36 -30.87
CA LEU A 412 10.87 12.44 -29.42
C LEU A 412 11.78 13.59 -28.97
N ARG A 413 12.88 13.86 -29.69
CA ARG A 413 13.73 15.03 -29.42
C ARG A 413 13.00 16.36 -29.58
N ALA A 414 12.04 16.45 -30.50
CA ALA A 414 11.23 17.66 -30.67
C ALA A 414 10.24 17.88 -29.51
N LEU A 415 9.92 16.83 -28.74
CA LEU A 415 9.07 16.86 -27.54
C LEU A 415 9.87 16.91 -26.24
N ALA A 416 11.18 17.20 -26.32
CA ALA A 416 12.04 17.16 -25.15
C ALA A 416 11.62 18.17 -24.08
N VAL A 417 11.55 17.70 -22.84
CA VAL A 417 11.26 18.51 -21.65
C VAL A 417 12.51 18.69 -20.80
N PRO A 418 12.62 19.80 -20.04
CA PRO A 418 13.65 19.93 -19.02
C PRO A 418 13.53 18.82 -17.97
N PHE A 419 14.63 18.30 -17.44
CA PHE A 419 14.63 17.28 -16.38
C PHE A 419 15.84 17.46 -15.46
#